data_AF-E3S349-F1
#
_entry.id   AF-E3S349-F1
#
_cell.length_a   1.000
_cell.length_b   1.000
_cell.length_c   1.000
_cell.angle_alpha   90.00
_cell.angle_beta   90.00
_cell.angle_gamma   90.00
#
_symmetry.space_group_name_H-M   'P 1'
#
loop_
_entity.id
_entity.type
_entity.pdbx_description
1 polymer ?
#
loop_
_entity_poly.entity_id
_entity_poly.type
_entity_poly.pdbx_seq_one_letter_code
_entity_poly.pdbx_strand_id
1 'polypeptide(L)'
;FQEAFRGWTLNHFEEIDTRVRTAVKNVLRDRGVYIEKNSHNSITQQLVHILSLTRSPDWPIEELNVMRLNLDFKCRQIAEEAQQARATQQG
;
A
#
# COMPACT_ATOMS: atom_id res chain seq x y z
N PHE A 1 13.47 -1.65 8.22
CA PHE A 1 13.85 -1.65 6.79
C PHE A 1 14.69 -0.43 6.41
N GLN A 2 14.49 0.72 7.05
CA GLN A 2 15.25 1.95 6.78
C GLN A 2 16.77 1.78 6.89
N GLU A 3 17.25 1.00 7.86
CA GLU A 3 18.68 0.67 8.00
C GLU A 3 19.30 0.03 6.75
N ALA A 4 18.55 -0.78 6.00
CA ALA A 4 19.05 -1.40 4.76
C ALA A 4 19.27 -0.39 3.63
N PHE A 5 18.68 0.80 3.75
CA PHE A 5 18.78 1.90 2.80
C PHE A 5 19.41 3.13 3.46
N ARG A 6 20.14 2.96 4.57
CA ARG A 6 20.80 4.07 5.27
C ARG A 6 21.76 4.77 4.29
N GLY A 7 21.62 6.09 4.18
CA GLY A 7 22.43 6.92 3.28
C GLY A 7 21.95 6.95 1.82
N TRP A 8 20.89 6.21 1.47
CA TRP A 8 20.32 6.28 0.14
C TRP A 8 19.58 7.62 -0.06
N THR A 9 19.70 8.14 -1.27
CA THR A 9 19.09 9.40 -1.71
C THR A 9 18.22 9.16 -2.95
N LEU A 10 17.55 10.20 -3.43
CA LEU A 10 16.77 10.16 -4.67
C LEU A 10 17.57 9.56 -5.83
N ASN A 11 18.81 10.04 -6.05
CA ASN A 11 19.66 9.59 -7.16
C ASN A 11 19.95 8.08 -7.12
N HIS A 12 20.22 7.53 -5.94
CA HIS A 12 20.42 6.09 -5.77
C HIS A 12 19.17 5.30 -6.19
N PHE A 13 17.98 5.81 -5.87
CA PHE A 13 16.73 5.21 -6.31
C PHE A 13 16.46 5.43 -7.79
N GLU A 14 16.91 6.52 -8.41
CA GLU A 14 16.71 6.78 -9.84
C GLU A 14 17.58 5.88 -10.73
N GLU A 15 18.79 5.56 -10.28
CA GLU A 15 19.75 4.70 -10.99
C GLU A 15 19.34 3.22 -11.06
N ILE A 16 18.51 2.75 -10.11
CA ILE A 16 18.01 1.37 -10.13
C ILE A 16 16.87 1.18 -11.14
N ASP A 17 16.65 -0.07 -11.55
CA ASP A 17 15.56 -0.39 -12.47
C ASP A 17 14.17 -0.13 -11.83
N THR A 18 13.24 0.38 -12.62
CA THR A 18 11.86 0.66 -12.20
C THR A 18 11.15 -0.56 -11.61
N ARG A 19 11.43 -1.76 -12.14
CA ARG A 19 10.86 -3.02 -11.63
C ARG A 19 11.36 -3.31 -10.23
N VAL A 20 12.63 -3.02 -9.93
CA VAL A 20 13.21 -3.18 -8.60
C VAL A 20 12.57 -2.18 -7.63
N ARG A 21 12.46 -0.90 -8.01
CA ARG A 21 11.73 0.10 -7.20
C ARG A 21 10.30 -0.34 -6.89
N THR A 22 9.61 -0.89 -7.89
CA THR A 22 8.24 -1.38 -7.77
C THR A 22 8.16 -2.58 -6.82
N ALA A 23 9.09 -3.53 -6.93
CA ALA A 23 9.17 -4.67 -6.04
C ALA A 23 9.43 -4.24 -4.59
N VAL A 24 10.37 -3.31 -4.35
CA VAL A 24 10.64 -2.75 -3.02
C VAL A 24 9.38 -2.10 -2.45
N LYS A 25 8.70 -1.25 -3.22
CA LYS A 25 7.43 -0.62 -2.81
C LYS A 25 6.40 -1.69 -2.41
N ASN A 26 6.22 -2.73 -3.21
CA ASN A 26 5.24 -3.77 -2.93
C ASN A 26 5.59 -4.57 -1.66
N VAL A 27 6.85 -4.97 -1.49
CA VAL A 27 7.31 -5.67 -0.28
C VAL A 27 7.08 -4.84 0.98
N LEU A 28 7.29 -3.52 0.92
CA LEU A 28 7.00 -2.64 2.06
C LEU A 28 5.51 -2.58 2.39
N ARG A 29 4.65 -2.51 1.36
CA ARG A 29 3.19 -2.54 1.53
C ARG A 29 2.70 -3.85 2.11
N ASP A 30 3.22 -4.97 1.61
CA ASP A 30 2.87 -6.31 2.11
C ASP A 30 3.27 -6.50 3.57
N ARG A 31 4.28 -5.75 4.03
CA ARG A 31 4.73 -5.71 5.44
C ARG A 31 4.00 -4.65 6.28
N GLY A 32 2.93 -4.06 5.76
CA GLY A 32 2.06 -3.15 6.51
C GLY A 32 2.51 -1.68 6.52
N VAL A 33 3.51 -1.30 5.71
CA VAL A 33 3.87 0.11 5.53
C VAL A 33 2.87 0.75 4.58
N TYR A 34 2.15 1.76 5.03
CA TYR A 34 1.26 2.51 4.16
C TYR A 34 2.07 3.26 3.10
N ILE A 35 1.81 2.96 1.83
CA ILE A 35 2.33 3.67 0.67
C ILE A 35 1.18 3.79 -0.33
N GLU A 36 0.87 5.03 -0.72
CA GLU A 36 -0.22 5.33 -1.65
C GLU A 36 -0.08 4.54 -2.96
N LYS A 37 -1.18 3.89 -3.38
CA LYS A 37 -1.19 3.16 -4.65
C LYS A 37 -1.27 4.13 -5.84
N ASN A 38 -2.12 5.15 -5.74
CA ASN A 38 -2.43 6.11 -6.81
C ASN A 38 -1.89 7.51 -6.47
N SER A 39 -0.64 7.58 -6.01
CA SER A 39 -0.01 8.87 -5.71
C SER A 39 0.37 9.59 -7.00
N HIS A 40 0.30 10.93 -6.99
CA HIS A 40 0.91 11.76 -8.04
C HIS A 40 2.44 11.73 -7.98
N ASN A 41 3.01 11.32 -6.85
CA ASN A 41 4.45 11.17 -6.66
C ASN A 41 4.98 9.94 -7.40
N SER A 42 6.21 10.03 -7.94
CA SER A 42 6.89 8.89 -8.51
C SER A 42 7.20 7.82 -7.45
N ILE A 43 7.43 6.57 -7.86
CA ILE A 43 7.81 5.50 -6.92
C ILE A 43 9.09 5.88 -6.15
N THR A 44 10.05 6.52 -6.81
CA THR A 44 11.29 7.02 -6.22
C THR A 44 10.98 8.02 -5.10
N GLN A 45 10.15 9.03 -5.38
CA GLN A 45 9.75 10.04 -4.39
C GLN A 45 9.03 9.40 -3.19
N GLN A 46 8.13 8.46 -3.45
CA GLN A 46 7.43 7.72 -2.39
C GLN A 46 8.41 6.94 -1.51
N LEU A 47 9.38 6.22 -2.09
CA LEU A 47 10.37 5.46 -1.32
C LEU A 47 11.28 6.37 -0.49
N VAL A 48 11.78 7.47 -1.06
CA VAL A 48 12.59 8.44 -0.33
C VAL A 48 11.81 9.07 0.83
N HIS A 49 10.54 9.43 0.60
CA HIS A 49 9.68 9.94 1.65
C HIS A 49 9.55 8.94 2.80
N ILE A 50 9.25 7.68 2.51
CA ILE A 50 9.12 6.63 3.54
C ILE A 50 10.43 6.41 4.32
N LEU A 51 11.58 6.57 3.66
CA LEU A 51 12.89 6.45 4.31
C LEU A 51 13.24 7.67 5.18
N SER A 52 12.68 8.84 4.91
CA SER A 52 12.92 10.04 5.72
C SER A 52 12.02 10.15 6.95
N LEU A 53 10.95 9.35 7.04
CA LEU A 53 10.07 9.32 8.21
C LEU A 53 10.76 8.69 9.43
N THR A 54 10.56 9.25 10.62
CA THR A 54 11.05 8.67 11.87
C THR A 54 10.17 7.55 12.41
N ARG A 55 8.93 7.46 11.92
CA ARG A 55 7.94 6.42 12.28
C ARG A 55 7.19 5.98 11.03
N SER A 56 6.57 4.80 11.09
CA SER A 56 5.69 4.36 10.00
C SER A 56 4.55 5.36 9.77
N PRO A 57 4.20 5.65 8.50
CA PRO A 57 3.07 6.51 8.20
C PRO A 57 1.78 5.87 8.72
N ASP A 58 0.89 6.73 9.21
CA ASP A 58 -0.43 6.33 9.65
C ASP A 58 -1.27 5.88 8.43
N TRP A 59 -2.05 4.83 8.61
CA TRP A 59 -3.00 4.42 7.59
C TRP A 59 -4.14 5.45 7.51
N PRO A 60 -4.65 5.80 6.31
CA PRO A 60 -5.74 6.76 6.17
C PRO A 60 -7.08 6.10 6.53
N ILE A 61 -7.28 5.82 7.82
CA ILE A 61 -8.41 5.04 8.34
C ILE A 61 -9.74 5.70 7.97
N GLU A 62 -9.83 7.03 8.05
CA GLU A 62 -11.02 7.79 7.70
C GLU A 62 -11.40 7.62 6.22
N GLU A 63 -10.45 7.78 5.30
CA GLU A 63 -10.69 7.57 3.86
C GLU A 63 -11.04 6.13 3.56
N LEU A 64 -10.36 5.16 4.17
CA LEU A 64 -10.67 3.74 4.01
C LEU A 64 -12.08 3.42 4.53
N ASN A 65 -12.50 4.05 5.63
CA ASN A 65 -13.86 3.91 6.14
C ASN A 65 -14.90 4.51 5.18
N VAL A 66 -14.63 5.68 4.60
CA VAL A 66 -15.50 6.28 3.58
C VAL A 66 -15.58 5.39 2.33
N MET A 67 -14.44 4.87 1.85
CA MET A 67 -14.41 3.94 0.72
C MET A 67 -15.17 2.65 1.01
N ARG A 68 -15.07 2.11 2.23
CA ARG A 68 -15.84 0.93 2.65
C ARG A 68 -17.36 1.18 2.62
N LEU A 69 -17.80 2.42 2.83
CA LEU A 69 -19.21 2.78 2.78
C LEU A 69 -19.72 2.96 1.34
N ASN A 70 -18.83 3.17 0.37
CA ASN A 70 -19.19 3.25 -1.04
C ASN A 70 -19.70 1.88 -1.54
N LEU A 71 -20.90 1.88 -2.11
CA LEU A 71 -21.60 0.69 -2.62
C LEU A 71 -20.87 0.04 -3.80
N ASP A 72 -20.14 0.82 -4.59
CA ASP A 72 -19.35 0.31 -5.73
C ASP A 72 -17.97 -0.22 -5.32
N PHE A 73 -17.65 -0.16 -4.02
CA PHE A 73 -16.40 -0.67 -3.52
C PHE A 73 -16.44 -2.20 -3.53
N LYS A 74 -15.80 -2.79 -4.55
CA LYS A 74 -15.76 -4.24 -4.82
C LYS A 74 -15.49 -5.12 -3.59
N CYS A 75 -14.79 -4.63 -2.57
CA CYS A 75 -14.56 -5.41 -1.35
C CYS A 75 -15.85 -5.69 -0.56
N ARG A 76 -16.84 -4.78 -0.57
CA ARG A 76 -18.14 -5.03 0.07
C ARG A 76 -18.90 -6.12 -0.69
N GLN A 77 -18.93 -6.03 -2.01
CA GLN A 77 -19.53 -7.06 -2.87
C GLN A 77 -18.86 -8.44 -2.67
N ILE A 78 -17.52 -8.51 -2.65
CA ILE A 78 -16.79 -9.77 -2.40
C ILE A 78 -17.08 -10.33 -1.00
N ALA A 79 -17.19 -9.47 0.01
CA ALA A 79 -17.51 -9.89 1.38
C ALA A 79 -18.96 -10.42 1.49
N GLU A 80 -19.91 -9.76 0.83
CA GLU A 80 -21.30 -10.18 0.75
C GLU A 80 -21.46 -11.50 -0.03
N GLU A 81 -20.78 -11.65 -1.17
CA GLU A 81 -20.73 -12.89 -1.95
C GLU A 81 -20.12 -14.04 -1.12
N ALA A 82 -19.04 -13.78 -0.37
CA ALA A 82 -18.43 -14.77 0.51
C ALA A 82 -19.34 -15.16 1.70
N GLN A 83 -20.14 -14.24 2.22
CA GLN A 83 -21.13 -14.52 3.26
C GLN A 83 -22.32 -15.32 2.72
N GLN A 84 -22.82 -14.97 1.53
CA GLN A 84 -23.89 -15.71 0.86
C GLN A 84 -23.48 -17.14 0.52
N ALA A 85 -22.28 -17.34 -0.05
CA ALA A 85 -21.76 -18.66 -0.37
C ALA A 85 -21.62 -19.57 0.87
N ARG A 86 -21.30 -18.99 2.04
CA ARG A 86 -21.25 -19.74 3.31
C ARG A 86 -22.63 -20.12 3.83
N ALA A 87 -23.64 -19.27 3.63
CA ALA A 87 -25.02 -19.55 4.05
C ALA A 87 -25.68 -20.63 3.19
N THR A 88 -25.37 -20.72 1.89
CA THR A 88 -25.95 -21.75 0.99
C THR A 88 -25.33 -23.13 1.17
N GLN A 89 -24.16 -23.25 1.81
CA GLN A 89 -23.53 -24.54 2.12
C GLN A 89 -24.04 -25.18 3.43
N GLN A 90 -24.86 -24.46 4.21
CA GLN A 90 -25.38 -24.93 5.51
C GLN A 90 -26.88 -25.24 5.52
N GLY A 91 -27.57 -25.16 4.38
CA GLY A 91 -28.98 -25.54 4.20
C GLY A 91 -29.13 -26.63 3.15
#